data_AF-A0A1C5XE48-F1
#
_entry.id   AF-A0A1C5XE48-F1
#
_cell.length_a   1.000
_cell.length_b   1.000
_cell.length_c   1.000
_cell.angle_alpha   90.00
_cell.angle_beta   90.00
_cell.angle_gamma   90.00
#
_symmetry.space_group_name_H-M   'P 1'
#
loop_
_entity.id
_entity.type
_entity.pdbx_description
1 polymer ?
#
loop_
_entity_poly.entity_id
_entity_poly.type
_entity_poly.pdbx_seq_one_letter_code
_entity_poly.pdbx_strand_id
1 'polypeptide(L)'
;MYKVAILDDEKNFLEEIHNCLQEYEMFEVSYFQEAKLLIDEIDYFDVVYIDYEMENMTAFEFFKETQMSKYIRIIITKYDHIVYKSIDYDIFDFIRKKKLKEDIHNKMNRLLKKLESDHDRIIVESGN
;
A
#
# COMPACT_ATOMS: atom_id res chain seq x y z
N MET A 1 -4.58 10.18 11.89
CA MET A 1 -3.87 8.92 11.63
C MET A 1 -4.28 8.45 10.26
N TYR A 2 -3.31 8.06 9.44
CA TYR A 2 -3.55 7.49 8.12
C TYR A 2 -3.89 6.00 8.25
N LYS A 3 -4.92 5.56 7.54
CA LYS A 3 -5.38 4.17 7.51
C LYS A 3 -4.55 3.40 6.50
N VAL A 4 -3.85 2.36 6.97
CA VAL A 4 -2.94 1.56 6.15
C VAL A 4 -3.40 0.12 6.13
N ALA A 5 -3.65 -0.42 4.93
CA ALA A 5 -3.86 -1.85 4.75
C ALA A 5 -2.57 -2.54 4.33
N ILE A 6 -2.35 -3.74 4.84
CA ILE A 6 -1.33 -4.67 4.38
C ILE A 6 -2.03 -5.92 3.88
N LEU A 7 -1.73 -6.35 2.65
CA LEU A 7 -2.29 -7.54 2.02
C LEU A 7 -1.17 -8.48 1.53
N ASP A 8 -1.10 -9.66 2.15
CA ASP A 8 -0.13 -10.72 1.83
C ASP A 8 -0.71 -12.05 2.34
N ASP A 9 -0.66 -13.13 1.55
CA ASP A 9 -1.17 -14.43 1.97
C ASP A 9 -0.21 -15.15 2.95
N GLU A 10 1.04 -14.70 3.05
CA GLU A 10 2.05 -15.16 3.99
C GLU A 10 1.91 -14.44 5.36
N LYS A 11 1.19 -15.07 6.31
CA LYS A 11 0.95 -14.51 7.66
C LYS A 11 2.21 -14.01 8.38
N ASN A 12 3.32 -14.76 8.32
CA ASN A 12 4.56 -14.34 8.98
C ASN A 12 5.10 -13.02 8.42
N PHE A 13 4.91 -12.79 7.12
CA PHE A 13 5.39 -11.58 6.47
C PHE A 13 4.47 -10.38 6.74
N LEU A 14 3.15 -10.60 6.89
CA LEU A 14 2.24 -9.58 7.42
C LEU A 14 2.72 -9.03 8.77
N GLU A 15 3.13 -9.92 9.67
CA GLU A 15 3.66 -9.53 10.99
C GLU A 15 4.96 -8.72 10.85
N GLU A 16 5.86 -9.08 9.93
CA GLU A 16 7.09 -8.32 9.66
C GLU A 16 6.81 -6.91 9.13
N ILE A 17 5.87 -6.76 8.19
CA ILE A 17 5.48 -5.46 7.65
C ILE A 17 4.83 -4.62 8.75
N HIS A 18 3.93 -5.22 9.54
CA HIS A 18 3.31 -4.55 10.68
C HIS A 18 4.34 -4.05 11.69
N ASN A 19 5.33 -4.87 12.03
CA ASN A 19 6.43 -4.49 12.92
C ASN A 19 7.25 -3.32 12.39
N CYS A 20 7.41 -3.20 11.07
CA CYS A 20 8.07 -2.03 10.49
C CYS A 20 7.18 -0.78 10.52
N LEU A 21 5.89 -0.92 10.24
CA LEU A 21 4.97 0.22 10.11
C LEU A 21 4.47 0.76 11.46
N GLN A 22 4.41 -0.07 12.50
CA GLN A 22 4.02 0.38 13.85
C GLN A 22 5.06 1.31 14.50
N GLU A 23 6.29 1.38 13.98
CA GLU A 23 7.29 2.38 14.38
C GLU A 23 6.83 3.82 14.06
N TYR A 24 5.79 4.00 13.24
CA TYR A 24 5.27 5.29 12.80
C TYR A 24 3.88 5.55 13.40
N GLU A 25 3.82 6.31 14.50
CA GLU A 25 2.60 6.58 15.30
C GLU A 25 1.43 7.18 14.50
N MET A 26 1.70 7.78 13.35
CA MET A 26 0.67 8.36 12.49
C MET A 26 -0.11 7.32 11.68
N PHE A 27 0.30 6.05 11.68
CA PHE A 27 -0.36 4.98 10.93
C PHE A 27 -1.23 4.10 11.82
N GLU A 28 -2.43 3.82 11.33
CA GLU A 28 -3.31 2.78 11.85
C GLU A 28 -3.30 1.61 10.87
N VAL A 29 -2.74 0.48 11.28
CA VAL A 29 -2.45 -0.64 10.38
C VAL A 29 -3.48 -1.75 10.53
N SER A 30 -4.06 -2.20 9.40
CA SER A 30 -4.91 -3.39 9.29
C SER A 30 -4.29 -4.42 8.35
N TYR A 31 -4.54 -5.70 8.60
CA TYR A 31 -3.95 -6.81 7.84
C TYR A 31 -5.03 -7.65 7.17
N PHE A 32 -4.73 -8.11 5.96
CA PHE A 32 -5.60 -8.95 5.16
C PHE A 32 -4.75 -10.07 4.56
N GLN A 33 -5.26 -11.31 4.61
CA GLN A 33 -4.69 -12.44 3.87
C GLN A 33 -5.48 -12.75 2.58
N GLU A 34 -6.65 -12.13 2.44
CA GLU A 34 -7.56 -12.36 1.32
C GLU A 34 -7.93 -11.03 0.68
N ALA A 35 -7.63 -10.90 -0.62
CA ALA A 35 -7.86 -9.68 -1.37
C ALA A 35 -9.32 -9.20 -1.33
N LYS A 36 -10.27 -10.13 -1.39
CA LYS A 36 -11.72 -9.82 -1.40
C LYS A 36 -12.16 -9.04 -0.16
N LEU A 37 -11.62 -9.38 1.01
CA LEU A 37 -11.94 -8.69 2.26
C LEU A 37 -11.46 -7.23 2.22
N LEU A 38 -10.31 -6.96 1.62
CA LEU A 38 -9.79 -5.61 1.46
C LEU A 38 -10.54 -4.83 0.37
N ILE A 39 -10.95 -5.47 -0.72
CA ILE A 39 -11.67 -4.81 -1.82
C ILE A 39 -12.97 -4.17 -1.32
N ASP A 40 -13.71 -4.86 -0.44
CA ASP A 40 -14.97 -4.37 0.10
C ASP A 40 -14.81 -3.12 1.01
N GLU A 41 -13.61 -2.91 1.55
CA GLU A 41 -13.29 -1.80 2.48
C GLU A 41 -12.27 -0.81 1.91
N ILE A 42 -11.91 -0.93 0.63
CA ILE A 42 -10.74 -0.25 0.05
C ILE A 42 -10.75 1.27 0.20
N ASP A 43 -11.94 1.89 0.12
CA ASP A 43 -12.11 3.34 0.22
C ASP A 43 -11.89 3.88 1.65
N TYR A 44 -11.74 3.00 2.65
CA TYR A 44 -11.37 3.38 4.01
C TYR A 44 -9.86 3.61 4.18
N PHE A 45 -9.04 3.15 3.24
CA PHE A 45 -7.59 3.14 3.37
C PHE A 45 -6.91 4.25 2.56
N ASP A 46 -5.94 4.92 3.19
CA ASP A 46 -5.10 5.94 2.54
C ASP A 46 -3.93 5.29 1.78
N VAL A 47 -3.42 4.17 2.29
CA VAL A 47 -2.26 3.45 1.74
C VAL A 47 -2.52 1.96 1.76
N VAL A 48 -2.15 1.28 0.67
CA VAL A 48 -2.19 -0.17 0.58
C VAL A 48 -0.80 -0.70 0.21
N TYR A 49 -0.24 -1.49 1.12
CA TYR A 49 0.90 -2.34 0.87
C TYR A 49 0.41 -3.73 0.46
N ILE A 50 0.77 -4.18 -0.73
CA ILE A 50 0.25 -5.44 -1.30
C ILE A 50 1.39 -6.31 -1.83
N ASP A 51 1.36 -7.62 -1.55
CA ASP A 51 2.25 -8.54 -2.25
C ASP A 51 1.91 -8.60 -3.73
N TYR A 52 2.93 -8.72 -4.57
CA TYR A 52 2.69 -8.81 -6.01
C TYR A 52 1.94 -10.08 -6.42
N GLU A 53 2.28 -11.22 -5.82
CA GLU A 53 1.79 -12.54 -6.20
C GLU A 53 1.21 -13.24 -4.97
N MET A 54 -0.11 -13.30 -4.90
CA MET A 54 -0.85 -14.08 -3.89
C MET A 54 -1.56 -15.25 -4.58
N GLU A 55 -1.93 -16.28 -3.81
CA GLU A 55 -2.46 -17.56 -4.31
C GLU A 55 -3.53 -17.42 -5.42
N ASN A 56 -4.44 -16.46 -5.29
CA ASN A 56 -5.61 -16.32 -6.19
C ASN A 56 -5.67 -14.98 -6.95
N MET A 57 -4.69 -14.08 -6.75
CA MET A 57 -4.74 -12.74 -7.30
C MET A 57 -3.35 -12.09 -7.32
N THR A 58 -3.04 -11.40 -8.41
CA THR A 58 -1.88 -10.51 -8.49
C THR A 58 -2.24 -9.10 -8.02
N ALA A 59 -1.25 -8.33 -7.55
CA ALA A 59 -1.47 -6.92 -7.22
C ALA A 59 -2.07 -6.11 -8.39
N PHE A 60 -1.74 -6.46 -9.63
CA PHE A 60 -2.29 -5.79 -10.81
C PHE A 60 -3.77 -6.09 -11.03
N GLU A 61 -4.21 -7.32 -10.77
CA GLU A 61 -5.64 -7.67 -10.81
C GLU A 61 -6.40 -6.93 -9.71
N PHE A 62 -5.86 -6.92 -8.48
CA PHE A 62 -6.41 -6.12 -7.38
C PHE A 62 -6.53 -4.64 -7.77
N PHE A 63 -5.50 -4.07 -8.40
CA PHE A 63 -5.50 -2.67 -8.83
C PHE A 63 -6.52 -2.36 -9.93
N LYS A 64 -6.84 -3.31 -10.80
CA LYS A 64 -7.92 -3.15 -11.80
C LYS A 64 -9.29 -3.14 -11.12
N GLU A 65 -9.51 -4.02 -10.15
CA GLU A 65 -10.78 -4.10 -9.43
C GLU A 65 -11.03 -2.84 -8.58
N THR A 66 -9.95 -2.25 -8.04
CA THR A 66 -9.98 -1.06 -7.18
C THR A 66 -9.53 0.20 -7.90
N GLN A 67 -9.56 0.23 -9.25
CA GLN A 67 -9.04 1.35 -10.04
C GLN A 67 -9.74 2.69 -9.77
N MET A 68 -11.00 2.65 -9.34
CA MET A 68 -11.80 3.85 -9.04
C MET A 68 -11.53 4.41 -7.64
N SER A 69 -10.92 3.62 -6.75
CA SER A 69 -10.63 3.98 -5.37
C SER A 69 -9.36 4.80 -5.27
N LYS A 70 -9.39 5.79 -4.37
CA LYS A 70 -8.29 6.73 -4.16
C LYS A 70 -7.48 6.30 -2.95
N TYR A 71 -6.38 5.60 -3.19
CA TYR A 71 -5.40 5.23 -2.17
C TYR A 71 -4.01 5.13 -2.80
N ILE A 72 -2.98 5.24 -1.97
CA ILE A 72 -1.60 5.13 -2.42
C ILE A 72 -1.23 3.64 -2.57
N ARG A 73 -0.84 3.25 -3.79
CA ARG A 73 -0.53 1.86 -4.18
C ARG A 73 0.96 1.57 -3.98
N ILE A 74 1.30 0.66 -3.06
CA ILE A 74 2.68 0.22 -2.82
C ILE A 74 2.77 -1.29 -2.99
N ILE A 75 3.58 -1.77 -3.94
CA ILE A 75 3.84 -3.19 -4.10
C ILE A 75 4.99 -3.58 -3.18
N ILE A 76 4.82 -4.65 -2.40
CA ILE A 76 5.92 -5.34 -1.73
C ILE A 76 6.19 -6.64 -2.50
N THR A 77 7.45 -6.94 -2.85
CA THR A 77 7.73 -8.15 -3.63
C THR A 77 9.16 -8.65 -3.47
N LYS A 78 9.36 -9.95 -3.72
CA LYS A 78 10.68 -10.56 -3.92
C LYS A 78 11.22 -10.42 -5.35
N TYR A 79 10.39 -9.96 -6.29
CA TYR A 79 10.69 -9.94 -7.72
C TYR A 79 11.05 -8.55 -8.22
N ASP A 80 12.34 -8.31 -8.45
CA ASP A 80 12.83 -7.01 -8.94
C ASP A 80 12.29 -6.64 -10.35
N HIS A 81 11.89 -7.63 -11.16
CA HIS A 81 11.45 -7.42 -12.56
C HIS A 81 10.02 -6.88 -12.70
N ILE A 82 9.22 -6.85 -11.64
CA ILE A 82 7.82 -6.38 -11.68
C ILE A 82 7.73 -4.88 -11.95
N VAL A 83 8.75 -4.12 -11.59
CA VAL A 83 8.84 -2.66 -11.81
C VAL A 83 8.66 -2.28 -13.29
N TYR A 84 9.02 -3.14 -14.24
CA TYR A 84 8.85 -2.82 -15.66
C TYR A 84 7.40 -2.96 -16.15
N LYS A 85 6.55 -3.68 -15.42
CA LYS A 85 5.15 -3.96 -15.78
C LYS A 85 4.16 -3.00 -15.11
N SER A 86 4.65 -2.06 -14.30
CA SER A 86 3.83 -1.26 -13.40
C SER A 86 3.37 0.09 -13.96
N ILE A 87 3.85 0.45 -15.15
CA ILE A 87 3.64 1.78 -15.75
C ILE A 87 2.15 2.13 -15.86
N ASP A 88 1.29 1.13 -16.08
CA ASP A 88 -0.14 1.32 -16.31
C ASP A 88 -1.00 1.40 -15.02
N TYR A 89 -0.41 1.24 -13.82
CA TYR A 89 -1.18 1.02 -12.58
C TYR A 89 -1.03 2.11 -11.51
N ASP A 90 -0.45 3.26 -11.85
CA ASP A 90 -0.21 4.40 -10.94
C ASP A 90 0.40 3.98 -9.59
N ILE A 91 1.40 3.09 -9.66
CA ILE A 91 2.06 2.56 -8.47
C ILE A 91 2.99 3.62 -7.90
N PHE A 92 2.80 3.94 -6.63
CA PHE A 92 3.59 4.96 -5.94
C PHE A 92 5.00 4.48 -5.59
N ASP A 93 5.14 3.23 -5.13
CA ASP A 93 6.45 2.67 -4.81
C ASP A 93 6.48 1.13 -4.78
N PHE A 94 7.70 0.61 -4.70
CA PHE A 94 8.04 -0.80 -4.59
C PHE A 94 8.90 -1.07 -3.36
N ILE A 95 8.57 -2.04 -2.54
CA ILE A 95 9.38 -2.46 -1.40
C ILE A 95 9.93 -3.86 -1.67
N ARG A 96 11.23 -4.05 -1.54
CA ARG A 96 11.85 -5.37 -1.74
C ARG A 96 11.72 -6.15 -0.44
N LYS A 97 11.06 -7.32 -0.46
CA LYS A 97 10.90 -8.18 0.75
C LYS A 97 12.27 -8.43 1.45
N LYS A 98 13.33 -8.69 0.67
CA LYS A 98 14.73 -8.88 1.15
C LYS A 98 15.36 -7.69 1.88
N LYS A 99 14.80 -6.48 1.75
CA LYS A 99 15.28 -5.21 2.30
C LYS A 99 14.15 -4.43 2.97
N LEU A 100 13.11 -5.12 3.46
CA LEU A 100 11.85 -4.55 3.93
C LEU A 100 12.03 -3.29 4.80
N LYS A 101 12.78 -3.43 5.91
CA LYS A 101 13.00 -2.32 6.87
C LYS A 101 13.76 -1.14 6.25
N GLU A 102 14.82 -1.42 5.48
CA GLU A 102 15.62 -0.40 4.79
C GLU A 102 14.76 0.37 3.77
N ASP A 103 13.99 -0.34 2.96
CA ASP A 103 13.15 0.25 1.92
C ASP A 103 12.01 1.06 2.52
N ILE A 104 11.29 0.55 3.53
CA ILE A 104 10.24 1.30 4.24
C ILE A 104 10.81 2.60 4.81
N HIS A 105 11.94 2.53 5.53
CA HIS A 105 12.55 3.70 6.15
C HIS A 105 12.96 4.75 5.10
N ASN A 106 13.66 4.32 4.05
CA ASN A 106 14.15 5.22 3.00
C ASN A 106 13.01 5.91 2.22
N LYS A 107 11.85 5.28 2.14
CA LYS A 107 10.72 5.73 1.33
C LYS A 107 9.65 6.46 2.13
N MET A 108 9.69 6.34 3.46
CA MET A 108 8.67 6.90 4.35
C MET A 108 8.49 8.40 4.16
N ASN A 109 9.57 9.17 4.15
CA ASN A 109 9.49 10.63 3.99
C ASN A 109 8.81 11.04 2.68
N ARG A 110 8.92 10.24 1.61
CA ARG A 110 8.23 10.50 0.35
C ARG A 110 6.74 10.16 0.46
N LEU A 111 6.41 9.04 1.12
CA LEU A 111 5.03 8.64 1.39
C LEU A 111 4.29 9.70 2.20
N LEU A 112 4.89 10.18 3.30
CA LEU A 112 4.28 11.21 4.15
C LEU A 112 3.98 12.49 3.39
N LYS A 113 4.91 12.97 2.56
CA LYS A 113 4.67 14.14 1.69
C LYS A 113 3.53 13.94 0.70
N LYS A 114 3.37 12.71 0.17
CA LYS A 114 2.25 12.40 -0.73
C LYS A 114 0.92 12.43 0.01
N LEU A 115 0.87 11.82 1.19
CA LEU A 115 -0.31 11.81 2.05
C LEU A 115 -0.74 13.23 2.46
N GLU A 116 0.20 14.06 2.90
CA GLU A 116 -0.06 15.47 3.22
C GLU A 116 -0.62 16.23 2.01
N SER A 117 -0.01 16.05 0.83
CA SER A 117 -0.48 16.71 -0.40
C SER A 117 -1.87 16.24 -0.85
N ASP A 118 -2.24 14.99 -0.60
CA ASP A 118 -3.56 14.48 -0.98
C ASP A 118 -4.64 14.96 0.00
N HIS A 119 -4.29 15.08 1.28
CA HIS A 119 -5.18 15.66 2.31
C HIS A 119 -5.45 17.15 2.09
N ASP A 120 -4.42 17.94 1.78
CA ASP A 120 -4.56 19.39 1.58
C ASP A 120 -5.46 19.74 0.39
N ARG A 121 -5.50 18.88 -0.65
CA ARG A 121 -6.38 19.07 -1.82
C ARG A 121 -7.87 18.97 -1.47
N ILE A 122 -8.24 18.19 -0.46
CA ILE A 122 -9.64 17.98 -0.05
C ILE A 122 -10.20 19.24 0.65
N ILE A 123 -9.35 19.98 1.36
CA ILE A 123 -9.76 21.20 2.09
C ILE A 123 -10.10 22.34 1.11
N VAL A 124 -9.42 22.42 -0.03
CA VAL A 124 -9.64 23.49 -1.02
C VAL A 124 -10.91 23.25 -1.85
N GLU A 125 -11.27 22.00 -2.16
CA GLU A 125 -12.49 21.68 -2.92
C GLU A 125 -13.78 21.86 -2.10
N SER A 126 -13.69 21.81 -0.76
CA SER A 126 -14.84 21.96 0.14
C SER A 126 -15.17 23.43 0.47
N GLY A 127 -14.44 24.39 -0.11
CA GLY A 127 -14.49 25.81 0.23
C GLY A 127 -15.09 26.74 -0.83
N ASN A 128 -15.75 26.23 -1.88
CA ASN A 128 -16.37 27.02 -2.95
C ASN A 128 -17.87 26.73 -3.13
#